data_AF-A0A6N7YYU2-F1
#
_entry.id   AF-A0A6N7YYU2-F1
#
_cell.length_a   1.000
_cell.length_b   1.000
_cell.length_c   1.000
_cell.angle_alpha   90.00
_cell.angle_beta   90.00
_cell.angle_gamma   90.00
#
_symmetry.space_group_name_H-M   'P 1'
#
loop_
_entity.id
_entity.type
_entity.pdbx_description
1 polymer ?
#
loop_
_entity_poly.entity_id
_entity_poly.type
_entity_poly.pdbx_seq_one_letter_code
_entity_poly.pdbx_strand_id
1 'polypeptide(L)' 'MAPISDQHWLEIVDVHPNLGVLEAAVLTGAGATAAGCFREYAIERLRSGDERLAGARAMGRVLADLDDAGRPGA' A
#
# COMPACT_ATOMS: atom_id res chain seq x y z
N MET A 1 -10.52 9.76 7.02
CA MET A 1 -9.69 10.30 5.92
C MET A 1 -10.48 10.08 4.63
N ALA A 2 -10.54 11.04 3.71
CA ALA A 2 -11.23 10.80 2.44
C ALA A 2 -10.42 9.79 1.60
N PRO A 3 -11.08 8.88 0.85
CA PRO A 3 -10.37 7.94 -0.01
C PRO A 3 -9.53 8.68 -1.05
N ILE A 4 -8.33 8.15 -1.32
CA ILE A 4 -7.47 8.64 -2.39
C ILE A 4 -8.14 8.37 -3.74
N SER A 5 -8.19 9.38 -4.60
CA SER A 5 -8.63 9.21 -5.98
C SER A 5 -7.56 8.51 -6.81
N ASP A 6 -7.99 7.74 -7.82
CA ASP A 6 -7.06 7.04 -8.72
C ASP A 6 -6.10 8.00 -9.44
N GLN A 7 -6.56 9.22 -9.76
CA GLN A 7 -5.71 10.24 -10.38
C GLN A 7 -4.54 10.65 -9.47
N HIS A 8 -4.80 10.90 -8.18
CA HIS A 8 -3.76 11.29 -7.23
C HIS A 8 -2.75 10.15 -7.01
N TRP A 9 -3.23 8.91 -7.06
CA TRP A 9 -2.36 7.74 -6.96
C TRP A 9 -1.41 7.63 -8.17
N LEU A 10 -1.92 7.85 -9.39
CA LEU A 10 -1.11 7.81 -10.61
C LEU A 10 0.00 8.87 -10.59
N GLU A 11 -0.30 10.08 -10.13
CA GLU A 11 0.69 11.16 -9.98
C GLU A 11 1.82 10.76 -9.01
N ILE A 12 1.51 10.02 -7.95
CA ILE A 12 2.50 9.54 -6.98
C ILE A 12 3.34 8.39 -7.56
N VAL A 13 2.71 7.47 -8.28
CA VAL A 13 3.42 6.37 -8.97
C VAL A 13 4.34 6.90 -10.07
N ASP A 14 3.97 7.98 -10.76
CA ASP A 14 4.82 8.62 -11.78
C ASP A 14 6.17 9.09 -11.20
N VAL A 15 6.14 9.66 -9.99
CA VAL A 15 7.35 10.08 -9.25
C VAL A 15 8.05 8.88 -8.58
N HIS A 16 7.30 7.84 -8.22
CA HIS A 16 7.79 6.66 -7.50
C HIS A 16 7.36 5.34 -8.18
N PRO A 17 7.97 4.97 -9.32
CA PRO A 17 7.50 3.84 -10.14
C PRO A 17 7.55 2.49 -9.42
N ASN A 18 8.43 2.35 -8.41
CA ASN A 18 8.51 1.16 -7.57
C ASN A 18 7.23 0.92 -6.74
N LEU A 19 6.46 1.96 -6.43
CA LEU A 19 5.16 1.82 -5.73
C LEU A 19 4.13 1.12 -6.60
N GLY A 20 4.13 1.37 -7.92
CA GLY A 20 3.23 0.68 -8.85
C GLY A 20 3.55 -0.82 -8.98
N VAL A 21 4.84 -1.18 -8.98
CA VAL A 21 5.27 -2.59 -8.99
C VAL A 21 4.84 -3.31 -7.71
N LEU A 22 5.03 -2.66 -6.56
CA LEU A 22 4.62 -3.20 -5.27
C LEU A 22 3.10 -3.36 -5.19
N GLU A 23 2.35 -2.34 -5.61
CA GLU A 23 0.90 -2.41 -5.63
C GLU A 23 0.38 -3.55 -6.51
N ALA A 24 0.94 -3.73 -7.72
CA ALA A 24 0.54 -4.83 -8.59
C ALA A 24 0.76 -6.19 -7.91
N ALA A 25 1.89 -6.35 -7.20
CA ALA A 25 2.16 -7.55 -6.41
C ALA A 25 1.15 -7.74 -5.27
N VAL A 26 0.77 -6.68 -4.55
CA VAL A 26 -0.30 -6.72 -3.53
C VAL A 26 -1.62 -7.12 -4.17
N LEU A 27 -1.99 -6.54 -5.29
CA LEU A 27 -3.24 -6.84 -5.98
C LEU A 27 -3.32 -8.31 -6.41
N THR A 28 -2.21 -8.86 -6.91
CA THR A 28 -2.13 -10.29 -7.29
C THR A 28 -2.12 -11.26 -6.12
N GLY A 29 -1.58 -10.87 -4.96
CA GLY A 29 -1.46 -11.74 -3.79
C GLY A 29 -2.59 -11.62 -2.76
N ALA A 30 -3.23 -10.46 -2.70
CA ALA A 30 -4.12 -10.08 -1.59
C ALA A 30 -5.44 -9.43 -2.01
N GLY A 31 -5.57 -9.01 -3.28
CA GLY A 31 -6.78 -8.41 -3.82
C GLY A 31 -6.94 -6.91 -3.55
N ALA A 32 -8.07 -6.35 -4.02
CA ALA A 32 -8.30 -4.92 -4.14
C ALA A 32 -8.31 -4.16 -2.79
N THR A 33 -8.85 -4.77 -1.73
CA THR A 33 -8.89 -4.16 -0.39
C THR A 33 -7.48 -3.91 0.15
N ALA A 34 -6.60 -4.90 0.02
CA ALA A 34 -5.21 -4.80 0.47
C ALA A 34 -4.42 -3.75 -0.34
N ALA A 35 -4.68 -3.67 -1.65
CA ALA A 35 -4.10 -2.63 -2.50
C ALA A 35 -4.54 -1.23 -2.03
N GLY A 36 -5.81 -1.05 -1.66
CA GLY A 36 -6.32 0.19 -1.06
C GLY A 36 -5.58 0.58 0.22
N CYS A 37 -5.43 -0.34 1.17
CA CYS A 37 -4.69 -0.09 2.42
C CYS A 37 -3.21 0.25 2.17
N PHE A 38 -2.58 -0.42 1.20
CA PHE A 38 -1.21 -0.12 0.78
C PHE A 38 -1.09 1.33 0.27
N ARG A 39 -1.99 1.75 -0.64
CA ARG A 39 -2.00 3.11 -1.19
C ARG A 39 -2.10 4.17 -0.08
N GLU A 40 -3.04 4.01 0.85
CA GLU A 40 -3.24 4.98 1.94
C GLU A 40 -1.99 5.13 2.81
N TYR A 41 -1.38 4.01 3.19
CA TYR A 41 -0.19 4.02 4.04
C TYR A 41 1.03 4.64 3.35
N ALA A 42 1.26 4.28 2.08
CA ALA A 42 2.36 4.85 1.29
C ALA A 42 2.25 6.38 1.23
N ILE A 43 1.04 6.90 1.06
CA ILE A 43 0.77 8.34 0.97
C ILE A 43 0.99 9.06 2.30
N GLU A 44 0.55 8.49 3.42
CA GLU A 44 0.87 9.07 4.74
C GLU A 44 2.38 9.18 4.97
N ARG A 45 3.14 8.14 4.57
CA ARG A 45 4.60 8.13 4.73
C ARG A 45 5.31 9.16 3.86
N LEU A 46 4.91 9.28 2.60
CA LEU A 46 5.43 10.32 1.71
C LEU A 46 5.16 11.73 2.28
N ARG A 47 3.96 11.98 2.80
CA ARG A 47 3.62 13.26 3.44
C ARG A 47 4.44 13.55 4.70
N SER A 48 4.83 12.53 5.45
CA SER A 48 5.73 12.69 6.60
C SER A 48 7.20 12.91 6.23
N GLY A 49 7.55 12.88 4.94
CA GLY A 49 8.93 12.97 4.47
C GLY A 49 9.74 11.69 4.68
N ASP A 50 9.07 10.57 4.98
CA ASP A 50 9.69 9.28 5.24
C ASP A 50 9.73 8.43 3.95
N GLU A 51 10.33 9.00 2.90
CA GLU A 51 10.35 8.48 1.53
C GLU A 51 10.99 7.08 1.45
N ARG A 52 11.93 6.79 2.36
CA ARG A 52 12.62 5.50 2.46
C ARG A 52 11.71 4.35 2.89
N LEU A 53 10.59 4.66 3.57
CA LEU A 53 9.71 3.68 4.20
C LEU A 53 8.39 3.43 3.45
N ALA A 54 8.02 4.31 2.52
CA ALA A 54 6.69 4.34 1.93
C ALA A 54 6.29 3.04 1.21
N GLY A 55 7.22 2.39 0.51
CA GLY A 55 6.93 1.12 -0.18
C GLY A 55 7.13 -0.12 0.70
N ALA A 56 8.29 -0.24 1.37
CA ALA A 56 8.71 -1.48 2.00
C ALA A 56 8.04 -1.80 3.35
N ARG A 57 7.80 -0.80 4.21
CA ARG A 57 7.10 -1.03 5.49
C ARG A 57 5.58 -1.12 5.33
N ALA A 58 5.02 -0.44 4.34
CA ALA A 58 3.61 -0.57 3.96
C ALA A 58 3.28 -2.01 3.58
N MET A 59 4.11 -2.59 2.70
CA MET A 59 3.99 -3.97 2.25
C MET A 59 4.08 -4.97 3.41
N GLY A 60 5.06 -4.77 4.32
CA GLY A 60 5.22 -5.63 5.48
C GLY A 60 4.04 -5.61 6.45
N ARG A 61 3.38 -4.45 6.62
CA ARG A 61 2.19 -4.32 7.48
C ARG A 61 0.95 -4.93 6.82
N VAL A 62 0.75 -4.68 5.52
CA VAL A 62 -0.35 -5.28 4.75
C VAL A 62 -0.22 -6.80 4.73
N LEU A 63 0.98 -7.33 4.50
CA LEU A 63 1.24 -8.78 4.56
C LEU A 63 1.02 -9.36 5.97
N ALA A 64 1.41 -8.64 7.02
CA ALA A 64 1.16 -9.08 8.39
C ALA A 64 -0.34 -9.09 8.73
N ASP A 65 -1.08 -8.05 8.34
CA ASP A 65 -2.52 -7.95 8.57
C ASP A 65 -3.30 -8.99 7.75
N LEU A 66 -2.82 -9.36 6.56
CA LEU A 66 -3.38 -10.45 5.75
C LEU A 66 -3.06 -11.84 6.32
N ASP A 67 -1.86 -12.05 6.86
CA ASP A 67 -1.51 -13.31 7.54
C ASP A 67 -2.36 -13.52 8.79
N ASP A 68 -2.63 -12.44 9.53
CA ASP A 68 -3.48 -12.47 10.72
C ASP A 68 -4.97 -12.66 10.36
N ALA A 69 -5.46 -11.97 9.32
CA ALA A 69 -6.82 -12.16 8.80
C ALA A 69 -7.04 -13.55 8.16
N GLY A 70 -5.96 -14.21 7.72
CA GLY A 70 -5.96 -15.56 7.16
C GLY A 70 -5.95 -16.68 8.18
N ARG A 71 -5.77 -16.41 9.49
CA ARG A 71 -5.91 -17.42 10.55
C ARG A 71 -7.35 -17.51 11.04
N PRO A 72 -8.11 -18.57 10.68
CA PRO A 72 -9.32 -18.89 11.42
C PRO A 72 -8.93 -19.43 12.80
N GLY A 73 -9.02 -18.58 13.83
CA GLY A 73 -8.94 -18.99 15.23
C GLY A 73 -8.04 -18.12 16.09
N ALA A 74 -8.63 -17.09 16.68
CA ALA A 74 -8.25 -16.55 17.99
C ALA A 74 -9.55 -16.33 18.78
#